data_AF-A0A954BUF3-F1
#
_entry.id   AF-A0A954BUF3-F1
#
_cell.length_a   1.000
_cell.length_b   1.000
_cell.length_c   1.000
_cell.angle_alpha   90.00
_cell.angle_beta   90.00
_cell.angle_gamma   90.00
#
_symmetry.space_group_name_H-M   'P 1'
#
loop_
_entity.id
_entity.type
_entity.pdbx_description
1 polymer ?
#
loop_
_entity_poly.entity_id
_entity_poly.type
_entity_poly.pdbx_seq_one_letter_code
_entity_poly.pdbx_strand_id
1 'polypeptide(L)'
;QELENIRGAGSDHLVRALLDRNLVKVVERDSSKPGNPALYGTTAEFLRAFGLRSISELPQEGDLAAPNIDDDEDEAEIDEAEISAPGSDDE
;
A
#
# COMPACT_ATOMS: atom_id res chain seq x y z
N GLN A 1 -8.67 -4.14 3.30
CA GLN A 1 -9.12 -4.46 4.67
C GLN A 1 -8.00 -4.87 5.61
N GLU A 2 -7.27 -5.99 5.46
CA GLU A 2 -6.24 -6.34 6.46
C GLU A 2 -5.15 -5.25 6.62
N LEU A 3 -4.70 -4.67 5.51
CA LEU A 3 -3.75 -3.54 5.51
C LEU A 3 -4.31 -2.29 6.22
N GLU A 4 -5.58 -1.95 5.98
CA GLU A 4 -6.24 -0.79 6.59
C GLU A 4 -6.50 -1.01 8.08
N ASN A 5 -6.74 -2.25 8.51
CA ASN A 5 -6.92 -2.55 9.93
C ASN A 5 -5.63 -2.34 10.74
N ILE A 6 -4.46 -2.47 10.12
CA ILE A 6 -3.16 -2.27 10.77
C ILE A 6 -2.72 -0.81 10.69
N ARG A 7 -2.87 -0.16 9.53
CA ARG A 7 -2.39 1.22 9.29
C ARG A 7 -3.43 2.32 9.46
N GLY A 8 -4.71 1.97 9.54
CA GLY A 8 -5.82 2.92 9.44
C GLY A 8 -6.31 3.12 8.01
N ALA A 9 -7.31 3.98 7.87
CA ALA A 9 -7.91 4.34 6.58
C ALA A 9 -6.88 5.01 5.66
N GLY A 10 -7.01 4.80 4.33
CA GLY A 10 -6.17 5.47 3.33
C GLY A 10 -4.91 4.71 2.87
N SER A 11 -4.78 3.41 3.18
CA SER A 11 -3.61 2.61 2.75
C SER A 11 -3.51 2.37 1.23
N ASP A 12 -4.57 2.65 0.46
CA ASP A 12 -4.63 2.36 -0.97
C ASP A 12 -3.62 3.14 -1.82
N HIS A 13 -3.40 4.43 -1.51
CA HIS A 13 -2.44 5.25 -2.23
C HIS A 13 -1.00 4.73 -2.04
N LEU A 14 -0.65 4.36 -0.80
CA LEU A 14 0.65 3.77 -0.49
C LEU A 14 0.87 2.44 -1.21
N VAL A 15 -0.16 1.57 -1.25
CA VAL A 15 -0.08 0.29 -1.96
C VAL A 15 0.13 0.52 -3.46
N ARG A 16 -0.58 1.49 -4.06
CA ARG A 16 -0.35 1.89 -5.46
C ARG A 16 1.07 2.37 -5.70
N ALA A 17 1.59 3.27 -4.87
CA ALA A 17 2.96 3.75 -4.99
C ALA A 17 4.00 2.61 -4.91
N LEU A 18 3.78 1.61 -4.05
CA LEU A 18 4.65 0.43 -3.95
C LEU A 18 4.54 -0.49 -5.19
N LEU A 19 3.33 -0.63 -5.77
CA LEU A 19 3.11 -1.37 -7.01
C LEU A 19 3.81 -0.69 -8.20
N ASP A 20 3.69 0.64 -8.31
CA ASP A 20 4.28 1.44 -9.39
C ASP A 20 5.82 1.38 -9.35
N ARG A 21 6.41 1.34 -8.15
CA ARG A 21 7.84 1.12 -7.94
C ARG A 21 8.27 -0.34 -8.05
N ASN A 22 7.33 -1.24 -8.37
CA ASN A 22 7.53 -2.68 -8.49
C ASN A 22 8.14 -3.32 -7.23
N LEU A 23 7.93 -2.72 -6.05
CA LEU A 23 8.41 -3.24 -4.77
C LEU A 23 7.47 -4.33 -4.23
N VAL A 24 6.18 -4.22 -4.54
CA VAL A 24 5.17 -5.25 -4.26
C VAL A 24 4.43 -5.63 -5.54
N LYS A 25 3.75 -6.77 -5.52
CA LYS A 25 2.89 -7.25 -6.60
C LYS A 25 1.66 -7.96 -6.06
N VAL A 26 0.60 -8.04 -6.87
CA VAL A 26 -0.52 -8.94 -6.59
C VAL A 26 -0.06 -10.38 -6.85
N VAL A 27 -0.17 -11.22 -5.83
CA VAL A 27 0.16 -12.65 -5.91
C VAL A 27 -1.06 -13.44 -6.34
N GLU A 28 -2.19 -13.21 -5.67
CA GLU A 28 -3.46 -13.85 -5.95
C GLU A 28 -4.62 -13.00 -5.46
N ARG A 29 -5.85 -13.44 -5.73
CA ARG A 29 -7.05 -12.91 -5.07
C ARG A 29 -7.65 -14.01 -4.23
N ASP A 30 -7.84 -13.73 -2.94
CA ASP A 30 -8.36 -14.71 -2.00
C ASP A 30 -9.87 -14.90 -2.22
N SER A 31 -10.23 -15.91 -3.01
CA SER A 31 -11.63 -16.24 -3.31
C SER A 31 -12.39 -16.82 -2.12
N SER A 32 -11.74 -17.10 -0.99
CA SER A 32 -12.40 -17.60 0.22
C SER A 32 -13.05 -16.47 1.03
N LYS A 33 -12.63 -15.22 0.84
CA LYS A 33 -13.12 -14.05 1.57
C LYS A 33 -14.09 -13.23 0.71
N PRO A 34 -15.15 -12.64 1.30
CA PRO A 34 -16.06 -11.75 0.59
C PRO A 34 -15.32 -10.59 -0.08
N GLY A 35 -15.68 -10.28 -1.33
CA GLY A 35 -15.03 -9.23 -2.11
C GLY A 35 -13.69 -9.65 -2.76
N ASN A 36 -13.28 -10.91 -2.62
CA ASN A 36 -12.09 -11.50 -3.25
C ASN A 36 -10.84 -10.60 -3.15
N PRO A 37 -10.41 -10.23 -1.94
CA PRO A 37 -9.36 -9.24 -1.75
C PRO A 37 -8.04 -9.69 -2.40
N ALA A 38 -7.32 -8.73 -2.98
CA ALA A 38 -6.00 -8.97 -3.54
C ALA A 38 -4.98 -9.23 -2.41
N LEU A 39 -4.23 -10.32 -2.55
CA LEU A 39 -3.08 -10.64 -1.71
C LEU A 39 -1.82 -10.09 -2.36
N TYR A 40 -1.07 -9.32 -1.58
CA TYR A 40 0.17 -8.68 -2.04
C TYR A 40 1.39 -9.41 -1.49
N GLY A 41 2.46 -9.45 -2.29
CA GLY A 41 3.75 -9.99 -1.91
C GLY A 41 4.90 -9.11 -2.42
N THR A 42 6.07 -9.25 -1.83
CA THR A 42 7.28 -8.52 -2.25
C THR A 42 7.85 -9.09 -3.55
N THR A 43 8.68 -8.29 -4.21
CA THR A 43 9.35 -8.67 -5.46
C THR A 43 10.86 -8.83 -5.28
N ALA A 44 11.55 -9.24 -6.35
CA ALA A 44 13.01 -9.20 -6.37
C ALA A 44 13.55 -7.75 -6.35
N GLU A 45 12.79 -6.77 -6.83
CA GLU A 45 13.16 -5.36 -6.77
C GLU A 45 13.19 -4.87 -5.32
N PHE A 46 12.24 -5.31 -4.50
CA PHE A 46 12.26 -5.07 -3.05
C PHE A 46 13.55 -5.60 -2.43
N LEU A 47 13.90 -6.86 -2.67
CA LEU A 47 15.12 -7.43 -2.11
C LEU A 47 16.36 -6.63 -2.52
N ARG A 48 16.46 -6.21 -3.79
CA ARG A 48 17.55 -5.35 -4.27
C ARG A 48 17.56 -3.98 -3.61
N ALA A 49 16.41 -3.31 -3.52
CA ALA A 49 16.28 -1.96 -2.96
C ALA A 49 16.69 -1.92 -1.47
N PHE A 50 16.41 -2.99 -0.73
CA PHE A 50 16.75 -3.13 0.68
C PHE A 50 18.09 -3.86 0.93
N GLY A 51 18.83 -4.22 -0.12
CA GLY A 51 20.13 -4.89 0.00
C GLY A 51 20.06 -6.31 0.58
N LEU A 52 18.92 -6.98 0.45
CA LEU A 52 18.64 -8.31 0.99
C LEU A 52 18.87 -9.38 -0.09
N ARG A 53 19.38 -10.55 0.31
CA ARG A 53 19.48 -11.73 -0.57
C ARG A 53 18.21 -12.58 -0.51
N SER A 54 17.49 -12.54 0.61
CA SER A 54 16.22 -13.23 0.80
C SER A 54 15.38 -12.58 1.88
N ILE A 55 14.08 -12.92 1.92
CA ILE A 55 13.14 -12.43 2.93
C ILE A 55 13.56 -12.84 4.36
N SER A 56 14.27 -13.94 4.52
CA SER A 56 14.76 -14.41 5.82
C SER A 56 15.85 -13.52 6.45
N GLU A 57 16.39 -12.57 5.69
CA GLU A 57 17.38 -11.60 6.19
C GLU A 57 16.72 -10.32 6.75
N LEU A 58 15.39 -10.23 6.73
CA LEU A 58 14.70 -9.12 7.39
C LEU A 58 15.00 -9.13 8.90
N PRO A 59 15.21 -7.95 9.50
CA PRO A 59 15.37 -7.83 10.95
C PRO A 59 14.13 -8.37 11.68
N GLN A 60 14.34 -8.94 12.86
CA GLN A 60 13.22 -9.39 13.69
C GLN A 60 12.48 -8.19 14.28
N GLU A 61 11.24 -8.41 14.71
CA GLU A 61 10.38 -7.37 15.30
C GLU A 61 11.07 -6.60 16.45
N GLY A 62 11.89 -7.28 17.26
CA GLY A 62 12.63 -6.66 18.37
C GLY A 62 13.86 -5.83 17.97
N ASP A 63 14.35 -5.99 16.74
CA ASP A 63 15.52 -5.28 16.22
C ASP A 63 15.14 -4.01 15.45
N LEU A 64 13.84 -3.78 15.22
CA LEU A 64 13.35 -2.58 14.56
C LEU A 64 13.52 -1.39 15.50
N ALA A 65 14.48 -0.51 15.19
CA ALA A 65 14.52 0.80 15.80
C ALA A 65 13.18 1.50 15.52
N ALA A 66 12.56 2.07 16.55
CA ALA A 66 11.33 2.83 16.39
C ALA A 66 11.54 3.85 15.25
N PRO A 67 10.66 3.87 14.24
CA PRO A 67 10.82 4.82 13.15
C PRO A 67 10.76 6.23 13.77
N ASN A 68 11.81 7.03 13.56
CA ASN A 68 11.72 8.47 13.69
C ASN A 68 10.84 8.92 12.52
N ILE A 69 9.53 8.91 12.75
CA ILE A 69 8.59 9.59 11.88
C ILE A 69 8.79 11.07 12.22
N ASP A 70 9.70 11.72 11.50
CA ASP A 70 9.62 13.16 11.38
C ASP A 70 8.30 13.41 10.62
N ASP A 71 7.29 13.93 11.33
CA ASP A 71 5.98 14.30 10.81
C ASP A 71 6.12 15.46 9.79
N ASP A 72 6.75 15.21 8.65
CA ASP A 72 6.60 16.07 7.47
C ASP A 72 5.23 15.75 6.87
N GLU A 73 4.24 16.56 7.28
CA GLU A 73 2.89 16.64 6.73
C GLU A 73 2.95 16.97 5.22
N ASP A 74 3.20 15.98 4.37
CA ASP A 74 2.82 16.08 2.96
C ASP A 74 1.28 15.96 2.89
N GLU A 75 0.61 17.09 3.11
CA GLU A 75 -0.78 17.33 2.73
C GLU A 75 -0.87 17.11 1.21
N ALA A 76 -1.17 15.88 0.80
CA ALA A 76 -1.52 15.62 -0.58
C ALA A 76 -2.80 16.41 -0.88
N GLU A 77 -2.62 17.56 -1.52
CA GLU A 77 -3.68 18.47 -1.97
C GLU A 77 -4.61 17.70 -2.90
N ILE A 78 -5.75 17.24 -2.36
CA ILE A 78 -6.78 16.56 -3.13
C ILE A 78 -7.54 17.66 -3.86
N ASP A 79 -7.27 17.83 -5.17
CA ASP A 79 -7.96 18.82 -5.99
C ASP A 79 -9.48 18.50 -6.02
N GLU A 80 -10.27 19.37 -5.38
CA GLU A 80 -11.74 19.27 -5.25
C GLU A 80 -12.45 19.29 -6.62
N ALA A 81 -11.73 19.52 -7.72
CA ALA A 81 -12.30 19.57 -9.07
C ALA A 81 -12.79 18.20 -9.62
N GLU A 82 -12.30 17.06 -9.12
CA GLU A 82 -12.68 15.72 -9.63
C GLU A 82 -13.91 15.10 -8.91
N ILE A 83 -14.45 15.73 -7.86
CA ILE A 83 -15.73 15.32 -7.25
C ILE A 83 -16.96 15.96 -7.92
N SER A 84 -16.80 16.60 -9.08
CA SER A 84 -17.93 17.03 -9.90
C SER A 84 -18.74 15.81 -10.33
N ALA A 85 -19.82 15.58 -9.60
CA ALA A 85 -20.87 14.61 -9.87
C ALA A 85 -21.16 14.51 -11.37
N PRO A 86 -21.31 13.30 -11.94
CA PRO A 86 -21.98 13.19 -13.22
C PRO A 86 -23.40 13.71 -12.99
N GLY A 87 -23.69 14.82 -13.65
CA GLY A 87 -24.97 15.48 -13.59
C GLY A 87 -26.10 14.48 -13.76
N SER A 88 -27.06 14.61 -12.85
CA SER A 88 -28.47 14.53 -13.21
C SER A 88 -28.69 15.13 -14.59
N ASP A 89 -29.08 14.30 -15.56
CA ASP A 89 -30.09 14.56 -16.59
C ASP A 89 -30.13 13.36 -17.55
N ASP A 90 -31.23 12.60 -17.54
CA ASP A 90 -31.91 12.17 -18.78
C ASP A 90 -33.33 11.68 -18.42
N GLU A 91 -34.31 12.49 -18.86
CA GLU A 91 -35.77 12.32 -19.09
C GLU A 91 -36.62 11.27 -18.32
#